data_AF-M7MYD7-F1
#
_entry.id   AF-M7MYD7-F1
#
_cell.length_a   1.000
_cell.length_b   1.000
_cell.length_c   1.000
_cell.angle_alpha   90.00
_cell.angle_beta   90.00
_cell.angle_gamma   90.00
#
_symmetry.space_group_name_H-M   'P 1'
#
loop_
_entity.id
_entity.type
_entity.pdbx_description
1 polymer ?
#
loop_
_entity_poly.entity_id
_entity_poly.type
_entity_poly.pdbx_seq_one_letter_code
_entity_poly.pdbx_strand_id
1 'polypeptide(L)'
;MKKIFLLLTFVFSMFIVSCDNETDNIQESSDVTNEKMDSFINSNIGIDKNGQFEFTVAENTILKAVKEYSNTFDLDIEPQSIKIIDIDAKKYLRIYSKNDYVSTVALVLDNQNNYRVDKTVCTSIACASGGGCIPNGSYCTECYGSNGLKGDCKRTTTGG
;
A
#
# COMPACT_ATOMS: atom_id res chain seq x y z
N MET A 1 53.07 -31.91 25.17
CA MET A 1 51.67 -31.81 24.69
C MET A 1 50.80 -31.25 25.80
N LYS A 2 49.94 -30.26 25.48
CA LYS A 2 48.85 -29.70 26.33
C LYS A 2 49.37 -28.95 27.58
N LYS A 3 48.99 -27.71 27.90
CA LYS A 3 47.82 -26.87 27.58
C LYS A 3 48.22 -25.39 27.70
N ILE A 4 47.70 -24.58 26.79
CA ILE A 4 47.53 -23.13 26.94
C ILE A 4 46.49 -22.90 28.04
N PHE A 5 46.83 -22.10 29.04
CA PHE A 5 45.86 -21.42 29.91
C PHE A 5 46.47 -20.09 30.30
N LEU A 6 46.18 -19.08 29.46
CA LEU A 6 46.73 -17.74 29.56
C LEU A 6 45.60 -16.82 30.03
N LEU A 7 45.79 -16.30 31.25
CA LEU A 7 45.27 -15.05 31.79
C LEU A 7 43.74 -14.86 31.82
N LEU A 8 43.19 -15.28 32.96
CA LEU A 8 42.14 -14.53 33.66
C LEU A 8 42.75 -13.28 34.31
N THR A 9 41.96 -12.21 34.41
CA THR A 9 42.08 -11.01 35.26
C THR A 9 43.00 -9.85 34.82
N PHE A 10 42.44 -8.92 34.05
CA PHE A 10 42.54 -7.44 34.12
C PHE A 10 41.80 -6.96 32.85
N VAL A 11 40.66 -6.28 32.87
CA VAL A 11 40.45 -4.92 33.37
C VAL A 11 38.94 -4.72 33.53
N PHE A 12 38.54 -4.46 34.76
CA PHE A 12 37.24 -3.90 35.11
C PHE A 12 37.38 -2.37 35.02
N SER A 13 37.01 -1.78 33.88
CA SER A 13 36.67 -0.34 33.79
C SER A 13 36.29 0.00 32.35
N MET A 14 34.99 0.14 32.10
CA MET A 14 34.39 1.26 31.35
C MET A 14 32.89 0.96 31.16
N PHE A 15 32.15 1.03 32.27
CA PHE A 15 30.74 1.39 32.22
C PHE A 15 30.66 2.91 32.36
N ILE A 16 30.66 3.58 31.21
CA ILE A 16 30.07 4.91 31.04
C ILE A 16 29.36 4.88 29.69
N VAL A 17 28.18 4.26 29.68
CA VAL A 17 27.18 4.53 28.65
C VAL A 17 26.55 5.87 29.04
N SER A 18 27.06 6.93 28.41
CA SER A 18 26.35 8.21 28.35
C SER A 18 25.21 8.02 27.36
N CYS A 19 23.98 7.89 27.85
CA CYS A 19 22.80 8.15 27.03
C CYS A 19 22.73 9.67 26.84
N ASP A 20 23.29 10.14 25.73
CA ASP A 20 22.85 11.42 25.18
C ASP A 20 21.41 11.21 24.70
N ASN A 21 20.48 11.95 25.30
CA ASN A 21 19.11 12.05 24.79
C ASN A 21 19.16 12.93 23.54
N GLU A 22 19.65 12.36 22.43
CA GLU A 22 19.48 12.94 21.12
C GLU A 22 18.09 12.58 20.61
N THR A 23 17.20 13.54 20.82
CA THR A 23 16.08 13.93 19.94
C THR A 23 15.82 12.95 18.79
N ASP A 24 14.65 12.32 18.82
CA ASP A 24 14.06 11.60 17.68
C ASP A 24 14.14 12.49 16.43
N ASN A 25 15.19 12.28 15.62
CA ASN A 25 15.21 12.73 14.23
C ASN A 25 14.25 11.82 13.48
N ILE A 26 12.96 12.16 13.52
CA ILE A 26 12.04 11.78 12.47
C ILE A 26 12.55 12.47 11.22
N GLN A 27 13.38 11.75 10.45
CA GLN A 27 13.71 12.12 9.10
C GLN A 27 12.50 11.81 8.21
N GLU A 28 11.51 12.68 8.33
CA GLU A 28 10.41 12.82 7.38
C GLU A 28 11.01 13.49 6.13
N SER A 29 11.53 12.69 5.20
CA SER A 29 12.01 13.22 3.92
C SER A 29 11.62 12.32 2.76
N SER A 30 10.35 12.42 2.41
CA SER A 30 9.84 12.24 1.07
C SER A 30 8.79 13.32 0.89
N ASP A 31 8.84 14.04 -0.24
CA ASP A 31 8.03 15.21 -0.57
C ASP A 31 6.56 14.78 -0.79
N VAL A 32 5.90 14.35 0.28
CA VAL A 32 4.50 13.92 0.29
C VAL A 32 3.67 15.18 0.22
N THR A 33 3.08 15.43 -0.94
CA THR A 33 2.28 16.63 -1.12
C THR A 33 0.88 16.42 -0.54
N ASN A 34 0.37 17.48 0.10
CA ASN A 34 -1.03 17.61 0.46
C ASN A 34 -1.85 18.23 -0.68
N GLU A 35 -1.32 18.22 -1.90
CA GLU A 35 -2.00 18.79 -3.05
C GLU A 35 -3.26 17.99 -3.37
N LYS A 36 -4.30 18.69 -3.81
CA LYS A 36 -5.58 18.07 -4.13
C LYS A 36 -5.41 17.20 -5.38
N MET A 37 -5.88 15.96 -5.30
CA MET A 37 -5.96 15.08 -6.46
C MET A 37 -7.24 15.39 -7.25
N ASP A 38 -7.12 15.75 -8.54
CA ASP A 38 -8.27 16.13 -9.37
C ASP A 38 -9.21 14.96 -9.68
N SER A 39 -8.67 13.74 -9.71
CA SER A 39 -9.46 12.51 -9.87
C SER A 39 -8.76 11.34 -9.21
N PHE A 40 -9.47 10.25 -8.93
CA PHE A 40 -8.83 9.04 -8.40
C PHE A 40 -8.05 8.28 -9.49
N ILE A 41 -8.71 8.01 -10.61
CA ILE A 41 -8.16 7.25 -11.73
C ILE A 41 -7.15 8.10 -12.49
N ASN A 42 -6.11 7.47 -13.04
CA ASN A 42 -5.03 8.09 -13.83
C ASN A 42 -4.12 9.04 -13.05
N SER A 43 -4.39 9.29 -11.77
CA SER A 43 -3.58 10.12 -10.90
C SER A 43 -2.31 9.42 -10.46
N ASN A 44 -1.24 10.20 -10.38
CA ASN A 44 0.02 9.77 -9.78
C ASN A 44 -0.14 9.72 -8.26
N ILE A 45 0.26 8.62 -7.63
CA ILE A 45 0.18 8.45 -6.18
C ILE A 45 1.52 8.07 -5.55
N GLY A 46 2.54 7.80 -6.35
CA GLY A 46 3.83 7.35 -5.86
C GLY A 46 4.87 7.19 -6.95
N ILE A 47 6.09 6.87 -6.53
CA ILE A 47 7.24 6.67 -7.42
C ILE A 47 7.91 5.33 -7.14
N ASP A 48 8.61 4.82 -8.14
CA ASP A 48 9.57 3.74 -7.97
C ASP A 48 10.94 4.32 -7.62
N LYS A 49 11.39 4.04 -6.40
CA LYS A 49 12.71 4.45 -5.91
C LYS A 49 13.52 3.20 -5.61
N ASN A 50 14.38 2.84 -6.55
CA ASN A 50 15.21 1.63 -6.47
C ASN A 50 14.39 0.33 -6.33
N GLY A 51 13.28 0.21 -7.06
CA GLY A 51 12.40 -0.97 -7.02
C GLY A 51 11.44 -1.00 -5.83
N GLN A 52 11.43 0.04 -5.00
CA GLN A 52 10.48 0.18 -3.89
C GLN A 52 9.47 1.28 -4.21
N PHE A 53 8.21 1.01 -3.88
CA PHE A 53 7.15 2.01 -3.99
C PHE A 53 7.27 3.02 -2.85
N GLU A 54 7.22 4.30 -3.18
CA GLU A 54 7.17 5.40 -2.22
C GLU A 54 5.96 6.29 -2.54
N PHE A 55 5.09 6.55 -1.56
CA PHE A 55 3.97 7.48 -1.75
C PHE A 55 4.50 8.90 -1.97
N THR A 56 3.94 9.60 -2.93
CA THR A 56 4.18 11.04 -3.16
C THR A 56 2.96 11.90 -2.80
N VAL A 57 1.85 11.25 -2.47
CA VAL A 57 0.58 11.89 -2.10
C VAL A 57 0.16 11.36 -0.74
N ALA A 58 -0.33 12.26 0.13
CA ALA A 58 -0.78 11.88 1.45
C ALA A 58 -1.95 10.89 1.41
N GLU A 59 -1.97 9.92 2.32
CA GLU A 59 -3.00 8.87 2.36
C GLU A 59 -4.42 9.46 2.47
N ASN A 60 -4.62 10.49 3.28
CA ASN A 60 -5.91 11.17 3.43
C ASN A 60 -6.41 11.80 2.11
N THR A 61 -5.51 12.33 1.28
CA THR A 61 -5.82 12.85 -0.06
C THR A 61 -6.30 11.73 -0.97
N ILE A 62 -5.63 10.57 -0.94
CA ILE A 62 -6.03 9.39 -1.72
C ILE A 62 -7.41 8.88 -1.25
N LEU A 63 -7.62 8.74 0.06
CA LEU A 63 -8.90 8.31 0.65
C LEU A 63 -10.05 9.25 0.25
N LYS A 64 -9.81 10.57 0.28
CA LYS A 64 -10.78 11.57 -0.16
C LYS A 64 -11.12 11.40 -1.65
N ALA A 65 -10.12 11.23 -2.51
CA ALA A 65 -10.33 11.02 -3.94
C ALA A 65 -11.10 9.71 -4.23
N VAL A 66 -10.83 8.65 -3.47
CA VAL A 66 -11.60 7.40 -3.54
C VAL A 66 -13.07 7.61 -3.15
N LYS A 67 -13.35 8.39 -2.10
CA LYS A 67 -14.74 8.70 -1.71
C LYS A 67 -15.45 9.51 -2.81
N GLU A 68 -14.78 10.50 -3.39
CA GLU A 68 -15.31 11.29 -4.50
C GLU A 68 -15.58 10.43 -5.76
N TYR A 69 -14.67 9.51 -6.08
CA TYR A 69 -14.86 8.50 -7.12
C TYR A 69 -16.07 7.61 -6.85
N SER A 70 -16.18 7.09 -5.62
CA SER A 70 -17.31 6.26 -5.21
C SER A 70 -18.65 6.97 -5.39
N ASN A 71 -18.73 8.24 -5.01
CA ASN A 71 -19.95 9.03 -5.15
C ASN A 71 -20.31 9.26 -6.63
N THR A 72 -19.30 9.47 -7.47
CA THR A 72 -19.47 9.69 -8.91
C THR A 72 -20.04 8.47 -9.63
N PHE A 73 -19.68 7.26 -9.18
CA PHE A 73 -20.09 5.99 -9.80
C PHE A 73 -21.10 5.19 -8.96
N ASP A 74 -21.69 5.80 -7.93
CA ASP A 74 -22.69 5.19 -7.03
C ASP A 74 -22.26 3.80 -6.49
N LEU A 75 -21.04 3.75 -5.94
CA LEU A 75 -20.42 2.50 -5.48
C LEU A 75 -20.61 2.19 -3.99
N ASP A 76 -21.09 3.17 -3.21
CA ASP A 76 -21.24 3.09 -1.73
C ASP A 76 -19.94 2.66 -0.99
N ILE A 77 -18.78 3.02 -1.52
CA ILE A 77 -17.48 2.79 -0.91
C ILE A 77 -17.20 3.89 0.12
N GLU A 78 -16.97 3.50 1.37
CA GLU A 78 -16.52 4.38 2.46
C GLU A 78 -15.08 4.02 2.86
N PRO A 79 -14.05 4.58 2.21
CA PRO A 79 -12.67 4.15 2.42
C PRO A 79 -12.19 4.51 3.83
N GLN A 80 -11.43 3.61 4.45
CA GLN A 80 -10.89 3.74 5.82
C GLN A 80 -9.36 3.74 5.82
N SER A 81 -8.74 2.92 4.98
CA SER A 81 -7.28 2.85 4.83
C SER A 81 -6.89 2.29 3.47
N ILE A 82 -5.62 2.48 3.12
CA ILE A 82 -5.03 1.91 1.91
C ILE A 82 -3.78 1.08 2.18
N LYS A 83 -3.44 0.21 1.24
CA LYS A 83 -2.19 -0.56 1.26
C LYS A 83 -1.71 -0.86 -0.15
N ILE A 84 -0.40 -0.77 -0.36
CA ILE A 84 0.25 -1.29 -1.57
C ILE A 84 0.50 -2.78 -1.39
N ILE A 85 0.17 -3.57 -2.41
CA ILE A 85 0.41 -5.00 -2.45
C ILE A 85 1.11 -5.37 -3.75
N ASP A 86 1.91 -6.43 -3.69
CA ASP A 86 2.58 -7.04 -4.83
C ASP A 86 1.94 -8.40 -5.12
N ILE A 87 1.49 -8.62 -6.36
CA ILE A 87 0.97 -9.91 -6.84
C ILE A 87 1.57 -10.13 -8.23
N ASP A 88 2.27 -11.26 -8.43
CA ASP A 88 2.90 -11.62 -9.70
C ASP A 88 3.76 -10.50 -10.33
N ALA A 89 4.59 -9.86 -9.49
CA ALA A 89 5.44 -8.71 -9.84
C ALA A 89 4.68 -7.46 -10.35
N LYS A 90 3.37 -7.39 -10.14
CA LYS A 90 2.55 -6.20 -10.37
C LYS A 90 2.16 -5.56 -9.05
N LYS A 91 2.09 -4.23 -9.04
CA LYS A 91 1.65 -3.44 -7.88
C LYS A 91 0.17 -3.10 -7.99
N TYR A 92 -0.49 -3.13 -6.85
CA TYR A 92 -1.88 -2.75 -6.71
C TYR A 92 -2.06 -1.86 -5.50
N LEU A 93 -3.01 -0.93 -5.59
CA LEU A 93 -3.54 -0.22 -4.45
C LEU A 93 -4.78 -0.95 -3.95
N ARG A 94 -4.73 -1.40 -2.71
CA ARG A 94 -5.86 -1.98 -1.98
C ARG A 94 -6.47 -0.94 -1.05
N ILE A 95 -7.78 -0.82 -1.11
CA ILE A 95 -8.59 0.10 -0.31
C ILE A 95 -9.47 -0.75 0.59
N TYR A 96 -9.33 -0.57 1.91
CA TYR A 96 -10.22 -1.16 2.91
C TYR A 96 -11.28 -0.14 3.26
N SER A 97 -12.54 -0.55 3.19
CA SER A 97 -13.70 0.31 3.40
C SER A 97 -14.55 -0.20 4.55
N LYS A 98 -15.52 0.59 5.01
CA LYS A 98 -16.53 0.11 5.96
C LYS A 98 -17.32 -1.08 5.38
N ASN A 99 -18.02 -1.80 6.26
CA ASN A 99 -18.85 -2.96 5.91
C ASN A 99 -18.05 -4.07 5.21
N ASP A 100 -16.76 -4.19 5.55
CA ASP A 100 -15.83 -5.22 5.06
C ASP A 100 -15.61 -5.24 3.54
N TYR A 101 -15.94 -4.15 2.84
CA TYR A 101 -15.63 -4.02 1.42
C TYR A 101 -14.12 -3.82 1.22
N VAL A 102 -13.57 -4.59 0.29
CA VAL A 102 -12.21 -4.41 -0.21
C VAL A 102 -12.27 -4.08 -1.70
N SER A 103 -11.62 -2.99 -2.08
CA SER A 103 -11.43 -2.60 -3.48
C SER A 103 -9.96 -2.71 -3.85
N THR A 104 -9.66 -3.24 -5.03
CA THR A 104 -8.30 -3.33 -5.58
C THR A 104 -8.26 -2.65 -6.94
N VAL A 105 -7.24 -1.83 -7.17
CA VAL A 105 -6.94 -1.20 -8.46
C VAL A 105 -5.47 -1.43 -8.81
N ALA A 106 -5.18 -1.66 -10.09
CA ALA A 106 -3.80 -1.82 -10.55
C ALA A 106 -3.05 -0.49 -10.50
N LEU A 107 -1.74 -0.55 -10.27
CA LEU A 107 -0.84 0.58 -10.41
C LEU A 107 0.04 0.36 -11.63
N VAL A 108 0.08 1.35 -12.52
CA VAL A 108 0.86 1.32 -13.75
C VAL A 108 2.08 2.21 -13.57
N LEU A 109 3.26 1.62 -13.74
CA LEU A 109 4.52 2.36 -13.78
C LEU A 109 4.69 3.01 -15.15
N ASP A 110 4.89 4.33 -15.17
CA ASP A 110 5.21 5.06 -16.41
C ASP A 110 6.73 5.12 -16.68
N ASN A 111 7.10 5.72 -17.81
CA ASN A 111 8.50 5.85 -18.22
C ASN A 111 9.30 6.90 -17.43
N GLN A 112 8.66 7.62 -16.50
CA GLN A 112 9.27 8.55 -15.57
C GLN A 112 9.33 7.98 -14.14
N ASN A 113 9.11 6.68 -13.98
CA ASN A 113 9.09 5.96 -12.71
C ASN A 113 7.96 6.39 -11.76
N ASN A 114 6.85 6.93 -12.27
CA ASN A 114 5.68 7.21 -11.45
C ASN A 114 4.67 6.06 -11.52
N TYR A 115 4.05 5.78 -10.38
CA TYR A 115 2.91 4.87 -10.29
C TYR A 115 1.61 5.65 -10.39
N ARG A 116 0.81 5.28 -11.39
CA ARG A 116 -0.52 5.86 -11.62
C ARG A 116 -1.61 4.83 -11.36
N VAL A 117 -2.73 5.31 -10.84
CA VAL A 117 -3.93 4.48 -10.62
C VAL A 117 -4.55 4.11 -11.97
N ASP A 118 -4.73 2.82 -12.23
CA ASP A 118 -5.37 2.33 -13.46
C ASP A 118 -6.90 2.51 -13.43
N LYS A 119 -7.55 2.22 -14.55
CA LYS A 119 -8.98 2.52 -14.83
C LYS A 119 -9.97 1.53 -14.23
N THR A 120 -9.55 0.32 -13.90
CA THR A 120 -10.44 -0.75 -13.43
C THR A 120 -10.30 -0.95 -11.93
N VAL A 121 -11.39 -0.70 -11.22
CA VAL A 121 -11.54 -0.98 -9.79
C VAL A 121 -12.38 -2.25 -9.61
N CYS A 122 -11.86 -3.19 -8.84
CA CYS A 122 -12.54 -4.43 -8.49
C CYS A 122 -12.88 -4.44 -7.01
N THR A 123 -14.15 -4.56 -6.67
CA THR A 123 -14.67 -4.49 -5.30
C THR A 123 -15.30 -5.83 -4.90
N SER A 124 -15.13 -6.23 -3.64
CA SER A 124 -15.69 -7.47 -3.08
C SER A 124 -15.89 -7.39 -1.58
N ILE A 125 -16.85 -8.16 -1.05
CA ILE A 125 -17.06 -8.38 0.38
C ILE A 125 -16.73 -9.84 0.73
N ALA A 126 -17.29 -10.80 -0.03
CA ALA A 126 -17.25 -12.23 0.30
C ALA A 126 -15.82 -12.81 0.33
N CYS A 127 -14.89 -12.18 -0.39
CA CYS A 127 -13.48 -12.57 -0.40
C CYS A 127 -12.54 -11.50 0.16
N ALA A 128 -13.07 -10.49 0.85
CA ALA A 128 -12.25 -9.46 1.50
C ALA A 128 -11.18 -10.07 2.43
N SER A 129 -11.53 -11.13 3.16
CA SER A 129 -10.62 -11.90 4.02
C SER A 129 -9.56 -12.71 3.25
N GLY A 130 -9.86 -13.10 2.01
CA GLY A 130 -8.95 -13.81 1.10
C GLY A 130 -8.11 -12.89 0.22
N GLY A 131 -8.16 -11.58 0.45
CA GLY A 131 -7.42 -10.57 -0.31
C GLY A 131 -8.23 -9.86 -1.39
N GLY A 132 -9.51 -10.17 -1.60
CA GLY A 132 -10.36 -9.43 -2.54
C GLY A 132 -10.09 -9.71 -4.02
N CYS A 133 -10.96 -9.19 -4.89
CA CYS A 133 -10.83 -9.32 -6.34
C CYS A 133 -9.65 -8.50 -6.90
N ILE A 134 -9.01 -9.02 -7.94
CA ILE A 134 -7.83 -8.39 -8.58
C ILE A 134 -8.16 -7.95 -10.00
N PRO A 135 -7.85 -6.72 -10.41
CA PRO A 135 -7.98 -6.31 -11.81
C PRO A 135 -7.09 -7.11 -12.76
N ASN A 136 -7.65 -7.48 -13.92
CA ASN A 136 -6.95 -8.04 -15.06
C ASN A 136 -7.38 -7.28 -16.33
N GLY A 137 -6.68 -6.18 -16.60
CA GLY A 137 -7.04 -5.23 -17.65
C GLY A 137 -8.41 -4.59 -17.38
N SER A 138 -9.35 -4.79 -18.29
CA SER A 138 -10.74 -4.30 -18.15
C SER A 138 -11.65 -5.26 -17.39
N TYR A 139 -11.14 -6.33 -16.78
CA TYR A 139 -11.93 -7.33 -16.05
C TYR A 139 -11.47 -7.47 -14.60
N CYS A 140 -12.25 -8.16 -13.78
CA CYS A 140 -11.87 -8.56 -12.43
C CYS A 140 -11.67 -10.08 -12.40
N THR A 141 -10.52 -10.51 -11.95
CA THR A 141 -10.26 -11.93 -11.68
C THR A 141 -11.07 -12.34 -10.46
N GLU A 142 -11.77 -13.46 -10.61
CA GLU A 142 -12.58 -14.04 -9.55
C GLU A 142 -11.72 -14.43 -8.35
N CYS A 143 -12.23 -14.13 -7.16
CA CYS A 143 -11.66 -14.56 -5.89
C CYS A 143 -12.52 -15.68 -5.29
N TYR A 144 -11.95 -16.43 -4.37
CA TYR A 144 -12.66 -17.41 -3.56
C TYR A 144 -12.54 -17.02 -2.09
N GLY A 145 -13.65 -16.97 -1.38
CA GLY A 145 -13.64 -16.76 0.07
C GLY A 145 -12.99 -17.94 0.79
N SER A 146 -12.70 -17.79 2.09
CA SER A 146 -12.05 -18.83 2.91
C SER A 146 -12.79 -20.18 2.93
N ASN A 147 -14.08 -20.18 2.58
CA ASN A 147 -14.93 -21.36 2.50
C ASN A 147 -15.01 -21.98 1.08
N GLY A 148 -14.18 -21.53 0.14
CA GLY A 148 -14.19 -21.99 -1.26
C GLY A 148 -15.38 -21.48 -2.10
N LEU A 149 -16.21 -20.59 -1.54
CA LEU A 149 -17.31 -19.97 -2.27
C LEU A 149 -16.78 -18.92 -3.24
N LYS A 150 -17.30 -18.94 -4.46
CA LYS A 150 -17.04 -17.93 -5.49
C LYS A 150 -17.40 -16.54 -4.96
N GLY A 151 -16.45 -15.61 -5.05
CA GLY A 151 -16.60 -14.25 -4.53
C GLY A 151 -17.50 -13.37 -5.39
N ASP A 152 -17.82 -12.22 -4.82
CA ASP A 152 -18.79 -11.22 -5.28
C ASP A 152 -18.11 -10.05 -6.02
N CYS A 153 -17.23 -10.36 -6.98
CA CYS A 153 -16.46 -9.34 -7.70
C CYS A 153 -17.38 -8.37 -8.47
N LYS A 154 -17.53 -7.14 -7.96
CA LYS A 154 -18.10 -6.01 -8.68
C LYS A 154 -16.99 -5.25 -9.41
N ARG A 155 -17.18 -5.00 -10.69
CA ARG A 155 -16.25 -4.24 -11.53
C ARG A 155 -16.78 -2.84 -11.77
N THR A 156 -15.90 -1.85 -11.66
CA THR A 156 -16.10 -0.50 -12.20
C THR A 156 -14.90 -0.13 -13.05
N THR A 157 -15.11 0.13 -14.34
CA THR A 157 -14.03 0.55 -15.26
C THR A 157 -14.38 1.92 -15.83
N THR A 158 -13.47 2.88 -15.70
CA THR A 158 -13.64 4.21 -16.32
C THR A 158 -12.92 4.24 -17.65
N GLY A 159 -13.66 4.19 -18.75
CA GLY A 159 -13.11 4.29 -20.10
C GLY A 159 -14.19 4.52 -21.14
N GLY A 160 -14.07 5.64 -21.85
CA GLY A 160 -14.46 5.79 -23.25
C GLY A 160 -13.20 5.73 -24.11
#